data_AF-A0A6I6JNZ8-F1
#
_entry.id   AF-A0A6I6JNZ8-F1
#
_cell.length_a   1.000
_cell.length_b   1.000
_cell.length_c   1.000
_cell.angle_alpha   90.00
_cell.angle_beta   90.00
_cell.angle_gamma   90.00
#
_symmetry.space_group_name_H-M   'P 1'
#
loop_
_entity.id
_entity.type
_entity.pdbx_description
1 polymer ?
#
loop_
_entity_poly.entity_id
_entity_poly.type
_entity_poly.pdbx_seq_one_letter_code
_entity_poly.pdbx_strand_id
1 'polypeptide(L)'
;MKESKRTYPLQIQIIISLIRILIGWHFLYEGISKLATPGWSSASYLMDSKWLFSGIFHQIIGNPSALAVVDFLNVWGLILIGVGLFLGLFTRIASISGLLLLLLYYVASPPFVFSKGVVDGHYFIINKNLIEAAMLLLIATLRKDTMYGLDNYLEIIWVKRKEQKFPKEMNHEIPEQLVSSRREMIKNLAVVPFMGGAFFGMAKKQGWLSFEEKNLANVDAVTSASMLTAKNIDLSQLKGEVPKGKIKHLELSRIIPGGNLVSGFAHSRDLVYVSPLIKTYFTDEKIIETLWIYEACGINATIMRTDENTIRVLKEYRRRGGKIQWLAQTYPKGKDLSNIQLAIDNGAVGAFVMGNIADQIVYENRLEDLVLPIEFIRKNGLIGGVAAHYLKVPQTCMEQNIEVDFFMKTFHHDNYWSAHPVENRRQIVEEKENYTQHDKFHDNLWCVSADETKAFFDNCEVPWIAYKVLAAGAIKPQDGIRFAYENGADFTCVGMFDFQVIENANIVHDTLNSSLKRERKWFA
;
A
#
# COMPACT_ATOMS: atom_id res chain seq x y z
N MET A 1 41.03 -31.84 -43.36
CA MET A 1 41.08 -30.39 -43.12
C MET A 1 40.62 -30.15 -41.68
N LYS A 2 41.55 -30.01 -40.72
CA LYS A 2 41.22 -29.81 -39.30
C LYS A 2 40.73 -28.37 -39.12
N GLU A 3 39.48 -28.17 -38.73
CA GLU A 3 39.00 -26.86 -38.27
C GLU A 3 39.84 -26.42 -37.07
N SER A 4 40.59 -25.33 -37.24
CA SER A 4 41.23 -24.62 -36.13
C SER A 4 40.16 -24.28 -35.09
N LYS A 5 40.29 -24.80 -33.85
CA LYS A 5 39.49 -24.35 -32.72
C LYS A 5 39.78 -22.86 -32.53
N ARG A 6 38.93 -21.99 -33.08
CA ARG A 6 38.97 -20.55 -32.81
C ARG A 6 38.68 -20.34 -31.33
N THR A 7 39.72 -20.17 -30.53
CA THR A 7 39.61 -19.80 -29.12
C THR A 7 39.18 -18.34 -29.04
N TYR A 8 38.08 -18.07 -28.33
CA TYR A 8 37.62 -16.69 -28.12
C TYR A 8 38.64 -15.92 -27.26
N PRO A 9 38.80 -14.59 -27.49
CA PRO A 9 39.60 -13.73 -26.61
C PRO A 9 39.19 -13.89 -25.14
N LEU A 10 40.18 -13.97 -24.24
CA LEU A 10 39.97 -14.15 -22.80
C LEU A 10 38.97 -13.14 -22.21
N GLN A 11 39.01 -11.89 -22.70
CA GLN A 11 38.09 -10.83 -22.28
C GLN A 11 36.63 -11.18 -22.58
N ILE A 12 36.35 -11.72 -23.76
CA ILE A 12 34.99 -12.11 -24.17
C ILE A 12 34.50 -13.27 -23.29
N GLN A 13 35.36 -14.25 -23.01
CA GLN A 13 34.99 -15.37 -22.13
C GLN A 13 34.65 -14.90 -20.71
N ILE A 14 35.41 -13.95 -20.16
CA ILE A 14 35.14 -13.37 -18.84
C ILE A 14 33.81 -12.62 -18.85
N ILE A 15 33.57 -11.75 -19.84
CA ILE A 15 32.35 -10.95 -19.93
C ILE A 15 31.11 -11.84 -20.02
N ILE A 16 31.12 -12.85 -20.90
CA ILE A 16 29.97 -13.75 -21.07
C ILE A 16 29.76 -14.58 -19.79
N SER A 17 30.84 -15.01 -19.13
CA SER A 17 30.75 -15.73 -17.85
C SER A 17 30.15 -14.84 -16.74
N LEU A 18 30.53 -13.57 -16.67
CA LEU A 18 29.99 -12.61 -15.71
C LEU A 18 28.50 -12.34 -15.98
N ILE A 19 28.11 -12.11 -17.23
CA ILE A 19 26.71 -11.94 -17.61
C ILE A 19 25.88 -13.17 -17.20
N ARG A 20 26.37 -14.37 -17.51
CA ARG A 20 25.75 -15.63 -17.11
C ARG A 20 25.56 -15.72 -15.58
N ILE A 21 26.60 -15.38 -14.82
CA ILE A 21 26.56 -15.39 -13.35
C ILE A 21 25.56 -14.36 -12.80
N LEU A 22 25.52 -13.15 -13.36
CA LEU A 22 24.58 -12.09 -12.95
C LEU A 22 23.13 -12.50 -13.18
N ILE A 23 22.83 -13.07 -14.35
CA ILE A 23 21.49 -13.60 -14.67
C ILE A 23 21.16 -14.77 -13.74
N GLY A 24 22.10 -15.70 -13.53
CA GLY A 24 21.91 -16.82 -12.61
C GLY A 24 21.64 -16.37 -11.17
N TRP A 25 22.36 -15.35 -10.69
CA TRP A 25 22.12 -14.74 -9.39
C TRP A 25 20.73 -14.11 -9.30
N HIS A 26 20.31 -13.37 -10.33
CA HIS A 26 19.00 -12.75 -10.37
C HIS A 26 17.87 -13.78 -10.24
N PHE A 27 17.88 -14.85 -11.04
CA PHE A 27 16.93 -15.96 -10.95
C PHE A 27 16.95 -16.64 -9.58
N LEU A 28 18.15 -16.92 -9.06
CA LEU A 28 18.33 -17.59 -7.77
C LEU A 28 17.76 -16.75 -6.62
N TYR A 29 18.08 -15.45 -6.61
CA TYR A 29 17.60 -14.51 -5.60
C TYR A 29 16.08 -14.37 -5.65
N GLU A 30 15.52 -14.23 -6.85
CA GLU A 30 14.06 -14.16 -7.06
C GLU A 30 13.34 -15.41 -6.56
N GLY A 31 13.91 -16.61 -6.78
CA GLY A 31 13.36 -17.87 -6.29
C GLY A 31 13.46 -18.01 -4.76
N ILE A 32 14.62 -17.73 -4.17
CA ILE A 32 14.84 -17.79 -2.71
C ILE A 32 13.94 -16.77 -1.99
N SER A 33 13.82 -15.55 -2.52
CA SER A 33 12.96 -14.50 -1.94
C SER A 33 11.50 -14.96 -1.86
N LYS A 34 11.00 -15.61 -2.91
CA LYS A 34 9.63 -16.18 -2.93
C LYS A 34 9.49 -17.35 -1.96
N LEU A 35 10.49 -18.23 -1.88
CA LEU A 35 10.49 -19.35 -0.94
C LEU A 35 10.50 -18.87 0.53
N ALA A 36 11.20 -17.77 0.82
CA ALA A 36 11.31 -17.19 2.15
C ALA A 36 10.10 -16.34 2.56
N THR A 37 9.20 -16.00 1.63
CA THR A 37 8.01 -15.19 1.91
C THR A 37 6.83 -16.10 2.26
N PRO A 38 6.32 -16.08 3.52
CA PRO A 38 5.19 -16.91 3.91
C PRO A 38 3.95 -16.58 3.08
N GLY A 39 3.31 -17.59 2.50
CA GLY A 39 2.08 -17.43 1.71
C GLY A 39 2.27 -16.79 0.33
N TRP A 40 3.49 -16.73 -0.20
CA TRP A 40 3.72 -16.22 -1.56
C TRP A 40 2.92 -17.01 -2.61
N SER A 41 2.30 -16.30 -3.56
CA SER A 41 1.57 -16.90 -4.68
C SER A 41 1.70 -16.07 -5.96
N SER A 42 1.63 -16.75 -7.11
CA SER A 42 1.59 -16.15 -8.46
C SER A 42 0.20 -15.63 -8.85
N ALA A 43 -0.83 -15.82 -8.01
CA ALA A 43 -2.21 -15.46 -8.32
C ALA A 43 -2.40 -14.02 -8.79
N SER A 44 -1.75 -13.05 -8.13
CA SER A 44 -1.83 -11.64 -8.51
C SER A 44 -1.23 -11.37 -9.90
N TYR A 45 -0.09 -12.01 -10.19
CA TYR A 45 0.59 -11.89 -11.47
C TYR A 45 -0.24 -12.48 -12.62
N LEU A 46 -0.88 -13.63 -12.38
CA LEU A 46 -1.77 -14.28 -13.35
C LEU A 46 -3.11 -13.55 -13.52
N MET A 47 -3.61 -12.91 -12.46
CA MET A 47 -4.87 -12.15 -12.50
C MET A 47 -4.76 -10.95 -13.43
N ASP A 48 -3.59 -10.32 -13.49
CA ASP A 48 -3.30 -9.20 -14.39
C ASP A 48 -3.17 -9.60 -15.87
N SER A 49 -3.17 -10.90 -16.19
CA SER A 49 -3.07 -11.37 -17.56
C SER A 49 -4.32 -11.07 -18.39
N LYS A 50 -4.18 -10.20 -19.39
CA LYS A 50 -5.27 -9.74 -20.28
C LYS A 50 -5.03 -10.07 -21.76
N TRP A 51 -3.93 -10.73 -22.07
CA TRP A 51 -3.51 -10.99 -23.44
C TRP A 51 -3.62 -12.49 -23.77
N LEU A 52 -2.63 -13.03 -24.48
CA LEU A 52 -2.60 -14.42 -24.90
C LEU A 52 -2.65 -15.37 -23.68
N PHE A 53 -3.49 -16.41 -23.78
CA PHE A 53 -3.73 -17.41 -22.72
C PHE A 53 -4.32 -16.87 -21.41
N SER A 54 -4.81 -15.63 -21.36
CA SER A 54 -5.49 -15.04 -20.18
C SER A 54 -6.55 -15.96 -19.58
N GLY A 55 -7.42 -16.57 -20.40
CA GLY A 55 -8.42 -17.54 -19.93
C GLY A 55 -7.83 -18.77 -19.22
N ILE A 56 -6.68 -19.28 -19.66
CA ILE A 56 -5.99 -20.40 -19.00
C ILE A 56 -5.40 -19.94 -17.67
N PHE A 57 -4.76 -18.76 -17.66
CA PHE A 57 -4.21 -18.18 -16.44
C PHE A 57 -5.28 -17.92 -15.38
N HIS A 58 -6.46 -17.41 -15.78
CA HIS A 58 -7.59 -17.21 -14.87
C HIS A 58 -8.22 -18.53 -14.40
N GLN A 59 -8.24 -19.56 -15.24
CA GLN A 59 -8.66 -20.91 -14.84
C GLN A 59 -7.74 -21.54 -13.78
N ILE A 60 -6.43 -21.30 -13.87
CA ILE A 60 -5.46 -21.74 -12.86
C ILE A 60 -5.75 -21.08 -11.51
N ILE A 61 -6.07 -19.77 -11.49
CA ILE A 61 -6.44 -19.04 -10.26
C ILE A 61 -7.72 -19.63 -9.64
N GLY A 62 -8.69 -19.99 -10.46
CA GLY A 62 -9.95 -20.60 -10.00
C GLY A 62 -9.80 -22.03 -9.44
N ASN A 63 -8.63 -22.66 -9.58
CA ASN A 63 -8.35 -24.00 -9.07
C ASN A 63 -7.18 -23.99 -8.08
N PRO A 64 -7.44 -24.09 -6.76
CA PRO A 64 -6.40 -24.02 -5.73
C PRO A 64 -5.25 -25.04 -5.90
N SER A 65 -5.54 -26.25 -6.38
CA SER A 65 -4.51 -27.27 -6.61
C SER A 65 -3.63 -26.93 -7.80
N ALA A 66 -4.22 -26.41 -8.88
CA ALA A 66 -3.46 -25.98 -10.06
C ALA A 66 -2.57 -24.79 -9.73
N LEU A 67 -3.08 -23.80 -8.98
CA LEU A 67 -2.31 -22.65 -8.52
C LEU A 67 -1.13 -23.07 -7.63
N ALA A 68 -1.34 -23.98 -6.67
CA ALA A 68 -0.26 -24.48 -5.82
C ALA A 68 0.86 -25.17 -6.60
N VAL A 69 0.51 -25.93 -7.65
CA VAL A 69 1.50 -26.54 -8.55
C VAL A 69 2.27 -25.46 -9.32
N VAL A 70 1.58 -24.45 -9.84
CA VAL A 70 2.23 -23.34 -10.55
C VAL A 70 3.16 -22.55 -9.62
N ASP A 71 2.73 -22.25 -8.40
CA ASP A 71 3.54 -21.56 -7.40
C ASP A 71 4.80 -22.37 -7.06
N PHE A 72 4.65 -23.67 -6.82
CA PHE A 72 5.76 -24.58 -6.58
C PHE A 72 6.74 -24.62 -7.76
N LEU A 73 6.24 -24.83 -8.98
CA LEU A 73 7.07 -24.88 -10.19
C LEU A 73 7.77 -23.56 -10.46
N ASN A 74 7.11 -22.44 -10.18
CA ASN A 74 7.69 -21.11 -10.37
C ASN A 74 8.85 -20.87 -9.39
N VAL A 75 8.64 -21.12 -8.10
CA VAL A 75 9.67 -20.94 -7.06
C VAL A 75 10.87 -21.85 -7.32
N TRP A 76 10.63 -23.15 -7.48
CA TRP A 76 11.72 -24.12 -7.67
C TRP A 76 12.35 -24.01 -9.06
N GLY A 77 11.57 -23.65 -10.08
CA GLY A 77 12.09 -23.36 -11.42
C GLY A 77 13.11 -22.23 -11.39
N LEU A 78 12.78 -21.10 -10.76
CA LEU A 78 13.69 -19.97 -10.58
C LEU A 78 14.97 -20.37 -9.85
N ILE A 79 14.85 -21.13 -8.75
CA ILE A 79 16.01 -21.60 -7.97
C ILE A 79 16.91 -22.52 -8.82
N LEU A 80 16.35 -23.55 -9.46
CA LEU A 80 17.14 -24.53 -10.22
C LEU A 80 17.80 -23.91 -11.45
N ILE A 81 17.08 -23.05 -12.17
CA ILE A 81 17.63 -22.28 -13.30
C ILE A 81 18.74 -21.36 -12.80
N GLY A 82 18.50 -20.63 -11.71
CA GLY A 82 19.47 -19.73 -11.10
C GLY A 82 20.75 -20.45 -10.67
N VAL A 83 20.65 -21.59 -9.98
CA VAL A 83 21.81 -22.41 -9.59
C VAL A 83 22.57 -22.91 -10.81
N GLY A 84 21.87 -23.46 -11.82
CA GLY A 84 22.50 -23.94 -13.06
C GLY A 84 23.25 -22.85 -13.80
N LEU A 85 22.62 -21.67 -13.95
CA LEU A 85 23.22 -20.50 -14.58
C LEU A 85 24.28 -19.83 -13.72
N PHE A 86 24.24 -19.92 -12.38
CA PHE A 86 25.27 -19.33 -11.54
C PHE A 86 26.54 -20.19 -11.54
N LEU A 87 26.39 -21.49 -11.27
CA LEU A 87 27.50 -22.46 -11.25
C LEU A 87 28.05 -22.81 -12.64
N GLY A 88 27.24 -22.63 -13.67
CA GLY A 88 27.58 -23.02 -15.04
C GLY A 88 27.48 -24.53 -15.19
N LEU A 89 26.41 -25.08 -14.64
CA LEU A 89 26.06 -26.50 -14.62
C LEU A 89 24.77 -26.69 -15.43
N PHE A 90 24.83 -27.52 -16.46
CA PHE A 90 23.79 -27.67 -17.48
C PHE A 90 23.38 -26.32 -18.10
N THR A 91 24.36 -25.46 -18.37
CA THR A 91 24.18 -24.04 -18.75
C THR A 91 23.19 -23.87 -19.90
N ARG A 92 23.25 -24.75 -20.90
CA ARG A 92 22.34 -24.69 -22.07
C ARG A 92 20.89 -25.00 -21.69
N ILE A 93 20.69 -26.03 -20.87
CA ILE A 93 19.35 -26.41 -20.39
C ILE A 93 18.81 -25.30 -19.49
N ALA A 94 19.62 -24.82 -18.53
CA ALA A 94 19.24 -23.73 -17.65
C ALA A 94 18.90 -22.44 -18.44
N SER A 95 19.67 -22.13 -19.50
CA SER A 95 19.41 -20.96 -20.35
C SER A 95 18.12 -21.08 -21.15
N ILE A 96 17.85 -22.25 -21.74
CA ILE A 96 16.60 -22.50 -22.49
C ILE A 96 15.40 -22.47 -21.53
N SER A 97 15.50 -23.10 -20.37
CA SER A 97 14.44 -23.09 -19.36
C SER A 97 14.17 -21.67 -18.84
N GLY A 98 15.21 -20.88 -18.56
CA GLY A 98 15.07 -19.48 -18.16
C GLY A 98 14.45 -18.60 -19.25
N LEU A 99 14.87 -18.80 -20.50
CA LEU A 99 14.26 -18.14 -21.66
C LEU A 99 12.77 -18.44 -21.74
N LEU A 100 12.37 -19.72 -21.68
CA LEU A 100 10.96 -20.11 -21.73
C LEU A 100 10.15 -19.52 -20.57
N LEU A 101 10.71 -19.51 -19.36
CA LEU A 101 10.05 -18.94 -18.18
C LEU A 101 9.84 -17.41 -18.32
N LEU A 102 10.85 -16.67 -18.77
CA LEU A 102 10.71 -15.23 -18.99
C LEU A 102 9.76 -14.88 -20.13
N LEU A 103 9.71 -15.71 -21.17
CA LEU A 103 8.71 -15.56 -22.23
C LEU A 103 7.30 -15.84 -21.72
N LEU A 104 7.12 -16.81 -20.82
CA LEU A 104 5.84 -17.04 -20.15
C LEU A 104 5.43 -15.82 -19.30
N TYR A 105 6.35 -15.22 -18.54
CA TYR A 105 6.10 -13.97 -17.82
C TYR A 105 5.72 -12.83 -18.75
N TYR A 106 6.47 -12.66 -19.85
CA TYR A 106 6.18 -11.65 -20.85
C TYR A 106 4.79 -11.81 -21.47
N VAL A 107 4.39 -13.05 -21.79
CA VAL A 107 3.07 -13.36 -22.33
C VAL A 107 1.97 -13.12 -21.30
N ALA A 108 2.22 -13.47 -20.04
CA ALA A 108 1.28 -13.26 -18.94
C ALA A 108 1.08 -11.77 -18.63
N SER A 109 2.10 -10.93 -18.77
CA SER A 109 1.99 -9.48 -18.51
C SER A 109 2.82 -8.65 -19.50
N PRO A 110 2.34 -8.50 -20.76
CA PRO A 110 3.08 -7.79 -21.79
C PRO A 110 3.01 -6.27 -21.60
N PRO A 111 4.11 -5.53 -21.85
CA PRO A 111 4.20 -4.10 -21.53
C PRO A 111 3.27 -3.18 -22.34
N PHE A 112 2.83 -3.61 -23.53
CA PHE A 112 1.90 -2.85 -24.38
C PHE A 112 0.43 -3.07 -24.03
N VAL A 113 0.13 -4.01 -23.12
CA VAL A 113 -1.22 -4.20 -22.59
C VAL A 113 -1.27 -3.55 -21.22
N PHE A 114 -2.22 -2.64 -21.05
CA PHE A 114 -2.37 -1.91 -19.79
C PHE A 114 -2.57 -2.89 -18.61
N SER A 115 -1.51 -3.02 -17.81
CA SER A 115 -1.43 -3.85 -16.61
C SER A 115 -1.42 -2.96 -15.38
N LYS A 116 -2.19 -3.34 -14.35
CA LYS A 116 -2.37 -2.57 -13.11
C LYS A 116 -1.35 -2.94 -12.04
N GLY A 117 -0.57 -4.01 -12.24
CA GLY A 117 0.50 -4.40 -11.34
C GLY A 117 1.62 -3.36 -11.28
N VAL A 118 2.52 -3.49 -10.31
CA VAL A 118 3.72 -2.65 -10.14
C VAL A 118 4.61 -2.82 -11.37
N VAL A 119 4.31 -2.08 -12.44
CA VAL A 119 5.14 -2.09 -13.65
C VAL A 119 6.35 -1.24 -13.32
N ASP A 120 7.46 -1.93 -13.14
CA ASP A 120 8.76 -1.39 -12.79
C ASP A 120 9.37 -0.64 -14.00
N GLY A 121 8.74 0.45 -14.44
CA GLY A 121 9.15 1.34 -15.55
C GLY A 121 8.09 1.55 -16.66
N HIS A 122 8.28 2.58 -17.50
CA HIS A 122 7.45 2.82 -18.70
C HIS A 122 8.01 2.06 -19.91
N TYR A 123 7.45 0.91 -20.24
CA TYR A 123 7.83 0.11 -21.40
C TYR A 123 6.70 0.06 -22.43
N PHE A 124 7.05 0.04 -23.72
CA PHE A 124 6.07 -0.19 -24.79
C PHE A 124 6.10 -1.66 -25.24
N ILE A 125 7.13 -2.08 -25.97
CA ILE A 125 7.28 -3.48 -26.41
C ILE A 125 8.39 -4.20 -25.63
N ILE A 126 9.49 -3.50 -25.34
CA ILE A 126 10.67 -4.11 -24.74
C ILE A 126 10.67 -3.82 -23.24
N ASN A 127 10.57 -4.87 -22.42
CA ASN A 127 10.72 -4.80 -20.96
C ASN A 127 11.97 -5.58 -20.50
N LYS A 128 12.29 -5.51 -19.21
CA LYS A 128 13.46 -6.19 -18.61
C LYS A 128 13.47 -7.70 -18.88
N ASN A 129 12.30 -8.36 -18.78
CA ASN A 129 12.16 -9.80 -19.05
C ASN A 129 12.55 -10.16 -20.48
N LEU A 130 12.15 -9.36 -21.48
CA LEU A 130 12.49 -9.60 -22.88
C LEU A 130 13.99 -9.41 -23.16
N ILE A 131 14.61 -8.40 -22.54
CA ILE A 131 16.06 -8.16 -22.65
C ILE A 131 16.84 -9.34 -22.06
N GLU A 132 16.47 -9.77 -20.85
CA GLU A 132 17.12 -10.89 -20.17
C GLU A 132 16.89 -12.23 -20.90
N ALA A 133 15.70 -12.44 -21.46
CA ALA A 133 15.40 -13.55 -22.37
C ALA A 133 16.32 -13.55 -23.60
N ALA A 134 16.53 -12.40 -24.25
CA ALA A 134 17.45 -12.29 -25.38
C ALA A 134 18.91 -12.63 -24.99
N MET A 135 19.34 -12.23 -23.79
CA MET A 135 20.65 -12.60 -23.25
C MET A 135 20.76 -14.10 -22.98
N LEU A 136 19.71 -14.74 -22.47
CA LEU A 136 19.67 -16.19 -22.27
C LEU A 136 19.66 -16.96 -23.60
N LEU A 137 19.00 -16.44 -24.64
CA LEU A 137 19.08 -16.99 -25.99
C LEU A 137 20.50 -16.93 -26.54
N LEU A 138 21.22 -15.81 -26.33
CA LEU A 138 22.62 -15.71 -26.67
C LEU A 138 23.45 -16.77 -25.94
N ILE A 139 23.30 -16.91 -24.62
CA ILE A 139 24.02 -17.92 -23.83
C ILE A 139 23.69 -19.36 -24.30
N ALA A 140 22.44 -19.63 -24.66
CA ALA A 140 21.99 -20.95 -25.12
C ALA A 140 22.54 -21.35 -26.51
N THR A 141 22.90 -20.38 -27.33
CA THR A 141 23.44 -20.60 -28.70
C THR A 141 24.96 -20.63 -28.74
N LEU A 142 25.62 -20.00 -27.77
CA LEU A 142 27.07 -20.02 -27.64
C LEU A 142 27.61 -21.43 -27.32
N ARG A 143 28.82 -21.71 -27.81
CA ARG A 143 29.51 -22.98 -27.53
C ARG A 143 29.99 -23.02 -26.08
N LYS A 144 30.07 -24.21 -25.48
CA LYS A 144 30.47 -24.40 -24.07
C LYS A 144 31.87 -23.84 -23.76
N ASP A 145 32.78 -23.84 -24.74
CA ASP A 145 34.15 -23.32 -24.63
C ASP A 145 34.25 -21.78 -24.63
N THR A 146 33.12 -21.09 -24.75
CA THR A 146 33.05 -19.61 -24.66
C THR A 146 32.91 -19.09 -23.23
N MET A 147 32.62 -19.97 -22.26
CA MET A 147 32.27 -19.59 -20.89
C MET A 147 33.03 -20.43 -19.89
N TYR A 148 33.36 -19.86 -18.73
CA TYR A 148 33.83 -20.61 -17.57
C TYR A 148 32.62 -21.15 -16.80
N GLY A 149 32.70 -22.39 -16.31
CA GLY A 149 31.61 -23.06 -15.59
C GLY A 149 31.91 -24.52 -15.29
N LEU A 150 31.14 -25.13 -14.39
CA LEU A 150 31.29 -26.53 -14.00
C LEU A 150 31.07 -27.52 -15.16
N ASP A 151 30.32 -27.14 -16.19
CA ASP A 151 30.11 -27.94 -17.41
C ASP A 151 31.42 -28.36 -18.07
N ASN A 152 32.37 -27.43 -18.19
CA ASN A 152 33.67 -27.70 -18.83
C ASN A 152 34.53 -28.62 -17.95
N TYR A 153 34.42 -28.50 -16.62
CA TYR A 153 35.12 -29.36 -15.68
C TYR A 153 34.58 -30.79 -15.70
N LEU A 154 33.26 -30.96 -15.76
CA LEU A 154 32.63 -32.26 -15.91
C LEU A 154 33.02 -32.90 -17.24
N GLU A 155 33.05 -32.16 -18.34
CA GLU A 155 33.49 -32.69 -19.63
C GLU A 155 34.91 -33.24 -19.57
N ILE A 156 35.86 -32.54 -18.91
CA ILE A 156 37.23 -33.03 -18.70
C ILE A 156 37.25 -34.34 -17.90
N ILE A 157 36.46 -34.45 -16.82
CA ILE A 157 36.39 -35.67 -16.00
C ILE A 157 35.79 -36.83 -16.80
N TRP A 158 34.72 -36.57 -17.54
CA TRP A 158 34.02 -37.57 -18.36
C TRP A 158 34.91 -38.08 -19.50
N VAL A 159 35.65 -37.19 -20.18
CA VAL A 159 36.64 -37.58 -21.21
C VAL A 159 37.75 -38.42 -20.59
N LYS A 160 38.34 -38.00 -19.45
CA LYS A 160 39.36 -38.79 -18.75
C LYS A 160 38.86 -40.18 -18.34
N ARG A 161 37.64 -40.29 -17.83
CA ARG A 161 37.02 -41.59 -17.47
C ARG A 161 36.73 -42.44 -18.70
N LYS A 162 36.31 -41.84 -19.82
CA LYS A 162 36.09 -42.55 -21.09
C LYS A 162 37.40 -43.06 -21.68
N GLU A 163 38.46 -42.26 -21.62
CA GLU A 163 39.82 -42.63 -22.05
C GLU A 163 40.44 -43.70 -21.13
N GLN A 164 40.08 -43.76 -19.85
CA GLN A 164 40.45 -44.86 -18.96
C GLN A 164 39.69 -46.17 -19.26
N LYS A 165 38.44 -46.07 -19.74
CA LYS A 165 37.59 -47.23 -20.08
C LYS A 165 37.87 -47.77 -21.49
N PHE A 166 38.45 -46.96 -22.36
CA PHE A 166 38.91 -47.30 -23.72
C PHE A 166 40.28 -46.64 -23.97
N PRO A 167 41.39 -47.32 -23.67
CA PRO A 167 42.73 -46.76 -23.81
C PRO A 167 43.01 -46.28 -25.23
N LYS A 168 43.55 -45.07 -25.36
CA LYS A 168 43.96 -44.47 -26.64
C LYS A 168 45.06 -45.24 -27.38
N GLU A 169 45.67 -46.24 -26.76
CA GLU A 169 46.78 -47.04 -27.30
C GLU A 169 46.42 -47.85 -28.56
N MET A 170 45.14 -47.97 -28.91
CA MET A 170 44.69 -48.62 -30.17
C MET A 170 44.51 -47.67 -31.37
N ASN A 171 44.67 -46.35 -31.22
CA ASN A 171 44.60 -45.39 -32.32
C ASN A 171 45.97 -44.73 -32.51
N HIS A 172 46.62 -45.00 -33.63
CA HIS A 172 47.92 -44.43 -33.98
C HIS A 172 47.87 -42.89 -34.14
N GLU A 173 49.02 -42.27 -33.79
CA GLU A 173 49.49 -40.88 -33.98
C GLU A 173 49.28 -39.83 -32.86
N ILE A 174 50.25 -39.83 -31.93
CA ILE A 174 51.18 -38.77 -31.41
C ILE A 174 50.63 -37.37 -30.99
N PRO A 175 51.18 -36.79 -29.88
CA PRO A 175 50.42 -36.02 -28.90
C PRO A 175 50.64 -34.51 -29.01
N GLU A 176 49.69 -33.72 -28.49
CA GLU A 176 49.94 -32.31 -28.22
C GLU A 176 49.23 -31.82 -26.94
N GLN A 177 50.09 -31.49 -25.97
CA GLN A 177 49.91 -30.51 -24.90
C GLN A 177 48.81 -30.72 -23.85
N LEU A 178 49.15 -31.50 -22.81
CA LEU A 178 48.60 -31.33 -21.46
C LEU A 178 49.08 -29.99 -20.89
N VAL A 179 48.38 -28.90 -21.20
CA VAL A 179 48.56 -27.60 -20.53
C VAL A 179 47.49 -27.45 -19.45
N SER A 180 47.93 -27.32 -18.19
CA SER A 180 47.28 -26.54 -17.13
C SER A 180 46.01 -27.08 -16.42
N SER A 181 46.06 -28.31 -15.89
CA SER A 181 44.97 -28.85 -15.05
C SER A 181 44.68 -28.03 -13.77
N ARG A 182 45.65 -27.32 -13.19
CA ARG A 182 45.43 -26.53 -11.95
C ARG A 182 44.86 -25.13 -12.21
N ARG A 183 45.38 -24.39 -13.20
CA ARG A 183 44.90 -23.02 -13.53
C ARG A 183 43.49 -23.05 -14.11
N GLU A 184 43.17 -24.07 -14.89
CA GLU A 184 41.84 -24.26 -15.48
C GLU A 184 40.81 -24.69 -14.43
N MET A 185 41.22 -25.53 -13.47
CA MET A 185 40.43 -25.86 -12.28
C MET A 185 40.14 -24.61 -11.42
N ILE A 186 41.13 -23.76 -11.17
CA ILE A 186 40.95 -22.50 -10.42
C ILE A 186 39.99 -21.56 -11.16
N LYS A 187 40.09 -21.45 -12.49
CA LYS A 187 39.16 -20.64 -13.31
C LYS A 187 37.72 -21.15 -13.26
N ASN A 188 37.52 -22.48 -13.26
CA ASN A 188 36.18 -23.09 -13.18
C ASN A 188 35.58 -23.07 -11.76
N LEU A 189 36.40 -22.95 -10.72
CA LEU A 189 35.98 -22.86 -9.31
C LEU A 189 35.94 -21.42 -8.76
N ALA A 190 36.33 -20.42 -9.55
CA ALA A 190 36.34 -19.01 -9.16
C ALA A 190 34.95 -18.47 -8.76
N VAL A 191 33.87 -19.19 -9.07
CA VAL A 191 32.49 -18.85 -8.70
C VAL A 191 32.19 -19.17 -7.22
N VAL A 192 32.92 -20.11 -6.60
CA VAL A 192 32.66 -20.57 -5.23
C VAL A 192 32.89 -19.48 -4.17
N PRO A 193 33.96 -18.66 -4.21
CA PRO A 193 34.12 -17.53 -3.29
C PRO A 193 33.07 -16.43 -3.47
N PHE A 194 32.64 -16.15 -4.70
CA PHE A 194 31.53 -15.23 -4.98
C PHE A 194 30.21 -15.75 -4.42
N MET A 195 29.97 -17.06 -4.50
CA MET A 195 28.83 -17.72 -3.88
C MET A 195 28.85 -17.54 -2.36
N GLY A 196 30.00 -17.79 -1.71
CA GLY A 196 30.17 -17.61 -0.27
C GLY A 196 29.92 -16.16 0.17
N GLY A 197 30.45 -15.18 -0.57
CA GLY A 197 30.21 -13.76 -0.31
C GLY A 197 28.75 -13.33 -0.51
N ALA A 198 28.09 -13.84 -1.55
CA ALA A 198 26.69 -13.55 -1.83
C ALA A 198 25.74 -14.20 -0.80
N PHE A 199 25.99 -15.45 -0.41
CA PHE A 199 25.26 -16.12 0.68
C PHE A 199 25.53 -15.46 2.05
N PHE A 200 26.74 -14.98 2.31
CA PHE A 200 27.06 -14.23 3.53
C PHE A 200 26.36 -12.87 3.56
N GLY A 201 26.32 -12.13 2.44
CA GLY A 201 25.55 -10.90 2.30
C GLY A 201 24.04 -11.14 2.48
N MET A 202 23.54 -12.28 1.99
CA MET A 202 22.15 -12.72 2.19
C MET A 202 21.87 -13.07 3.66
N ALA A 203 22.76 -13.83 4.32
CA ALA A 203 22.64 -14.16 5.75
C ALA A 203 22.63 -12.91 6.64
N LYS A 204 23.39 -11.87 6.27
CA LYS A 204 23.39 -10.57 6.94
C LYS A 204 22.10 -9.75 6.69
N LYS A 205 21.45 -9.92 5.54
CA LYS A 205 20.22 -9.20 5.16
C LYS A 205 18.93 -9.90 5.61
N GLN A 206 18.92 -11.24 5.69
CA GLN A 206 17.73 -12.04 5.99
C GLN A 206 17.75 -12.76 7.34
N GLY A 207 18.83 -12.71 8.12
CA GLY A 207 18.90 -13.35 9.44
C GLY A 207 18.88 -14.87 9.34
N TRP A 208 20.04 -15.52 9.47
CA TRP A 208 20.08 -16.98 9.38
C TRP A 208 19.52 -17.60 10.66
N LEU A 209 18.25 -18.06 10.59
CA LEU A 209 17.58 -19.06 11.44
C LEU A 209 18.26 -19.35 12.78
N SER A 210 18.34 -18.35 13.66
CA SER A 210 18.80 -18.54 15.03
C SER A 210 17.62 -19.03 15.85
N PHE A 211 17.82 -20.15 16.54
CA PHE A 211 16.86 -20.70 17.50
C PHE A 211 16.58 -19.73 18.66
N GLU A 212 17.37 -18.66 18.83
CA GLU A 212 17.11 -17.55 19.77
C GLU A 212 15.99 -16.60 19.32
N GLU A 213 15.70 -16.50 18.02
CA GLU A 213 14.70 -15.57 17.48
C GLU A 213 13.26 -15.99 17.86
N LYS A 214 13.03 -17.27 18.19
CA LYS A 214 11.78 -17.75 18.78
C LYS A 214 11.49 -17.19 20.17
N ASN A 215 12.51 -16.73 20.91
CA ASN A 215 12.35 -16.11 22.22
C ASN A 215 12.38 -14.57 22.18
N LEU A 216 12.73 -13.98 21.04
CA LEU A 216 12.79 -12.53 20.83
C LEU A 216 11.61 -11.97 20.01
N ALA A 217 10.68 -12.83 19.56
CA ALA A 217 9.42 -12.44 18.91
C ALA A 217 8.45 -11.61 19.80
N ASN A 218 8.83 -11.33 21.04
CA ASN A 218 8.18 -10.33 21.89
C ASN A 218 9.16 -9.17 22.11
N VAL A 219 9.28 -8.27 21.13
CA VAL A 219 9.46 -6.81 21.29
C VAL A 219 9.65 -6.19 19.90
N ASP A 220 8.84 -5.16 19.64
CA ASP A 220 8.81 -4.33 18.45
C ASP A 220 10.16 -3.71 18.03
N ALA A 221 10.24 -3.44 16.72
CA ALA A 221 11.03 -2.40 16.05
C ALA A 221 12.20 -2.86 15.16
N VAL A 222 11.91 -3.15 13.88
CA VAL A 222 12.69 -2.63 12.73
C VAL A 222 11.77 -2.48 11.51
N THR A 223 10.96 -1.41 11.45
CA THR A 223 10.13 -1.12 10.25
C THR A 223 10.80 -0.01 9.44
N SER A 224 11.47 -0.40 8.36
CA SER A 224 11.98 0.55 7.36
C SER A 224 10.83 1.10 6.51
N ALA A 225 10.86 2.41 6.22
CA ALA A 225 9.79 3.13 5.51
C ALA A 225 9.50 2.61 4.09
N SER A 226 10.37 1.78 3.52
CA SER A 226 10.21 1.18 2.20
C SER A 226 9.46 -0.16 2.19
N MET A 227 9.27 -0.80 3.35
CA MET A 227 8.49 -2.05 3.46
C MET A 227 7.00 -1.81 3.70
N LEU A 228 6.61 -0.60 4.08
CA LEU A 228 5.20 -0.19 4.26
C LEU A 228 4.48 0.06 2.93
N THR A 229 5.23 0.35 1.86
CA THR A 229 4.67 0.70 0.54
C THR A 229 4.16 -0.52 -0.24
N ALA A 230 4.41 -1.73 0.24
CA ALA A 230 4.01 -2.99 -0.39
C ALA A 230 3.34 -3.97 0.60
N LYS A 231 2.66 -3.47 1.63
CA LYS A 231 1.64 -4.30 2.28
C LYS A 231 0.49 -4.40 1.27
N ASN A 232 0.55 -5.41 0.40
CA ASN A 232 -0.61 -5.83 -0.37
C ASN A 232 -1.77 -5.95 0.61
N ILE A 233 -2.88 -5.30 0.29
CA ILE A 233 -4.02 -5.20 1.19
C ILE A 233 -4.61 -6.59 1.33
N ASP A 234 -4.28 -7.19 2.46
CA ASP A 234 -4.65 -8.54 2.79
C ASP A 234 -5.93 -8.49 3.63
N LEU A 235 -7.07 -8.57 2.95
CA LEU A 235 -8.39 -8.56 3.59
C LEU A 235 -8.58 -9.72 4.58
N SER A 236 -7.74 -10.76 4.55
CA SER A 236 -7.78 -11.83 5.56
C SER A 236 -7.38 -11.32 6.96
N GLN A 237 -6.75 -10.15 7.06
CA GLN A 237 -6.42 -9.48 8.32
C GLN A 237 -7.62 -8.77 8.95
N LEU A 238 -8.75 -8.66 8.24
CA LEU A 238 -9.97 -8.06 8.80
C LEU A 238 -10.58 -9.00 9.84
N LYS A 239 -10.74 -8.53 11.07
CA LYS A 239 -11.34 -9.30 12.18
C LYS A 239 -12.85 -9.45 12.04
N GLY A 240 -13.49 -8.49 11.37
CA GLY A 240 -14.92 -8.49 11.09
C GLY A 240 -15.34 -7.18 10.43
N GLU A 241 -16.60 -7.10 10.03
CA GLU A 241 -17.15 -5.87 9.44
C GLU A 241 -17.17 -4.72 10.44
N VAL A 242 -16.97 -3.51 9.92
CA VAL A 242 -17.13 -2.27 10.70
C VAL A 242 -18.60 -2.12 11.14
N PRO A 243 -18.87 -1.97 12.45
CA PRO A 243 -20.23 -1.74 12.94
C PRO A 243 -20.85 -0.45 12.37
N LYS A 244 -22.17 -0.45 12.26
CA LYS A 244 -22.94 0.66 11.66
C LYS A 244 -23.88 1.30 12.69
N GLY A 245 -24.30 2.53 12.41
CA GLY A 245 -25.35 3.27 13.09
C GLY A 245 -26.22 3.99 12.06
N LYS A 246 -27.28 4.67 12.49
CA LYS A 246 -28.24 5.35 11.62
C LYS A 246 -28.42 6.81 11.97
N ILE A 247 -28.31 7.68 10.97
CA ILE A 247 -28.75 9.08 11.09
C ILE A 247 -30.01 9.20 10.23
N LYS A 248 -31.16 9.37 10.90
CA LYS A 248 -32.48 9.32 10.25
C LYS A 248 -32.65 8.02 9.45
N HIS A 249 -32.75 8.12 8.13
CA HIS A 249 -32.96 6.99 7.22
C HIS A 249 -31.65 6.39 6.68
N LEU A 250 -30.50 7.03 6.92
CA LEU A 250 -29.22 6.59 6.39
C LEU A 250 -28.46 5.73 7.39
N GLU A 251 -28.07 4.54 6.94
CA GLU A 251 -27.16 3.66 7.68
C GLU A 251 -25.71 3.98 7.28
N LEU A 252 -24.88 4.28 8.27
CA LEU A 252 -23.50 4.72 8.11
C LEU A 252 -22.56 3.85 8.96
N SER A 253 -21.38 3.54 8.45
CA SER A 253 -20.31 2.91 9.23
C SER A 253 -19.88 3.82 10.37
N ARG A 254 -19.68 3.26 11.57
CA ARG A 254 -19.33 4.06 12.77
C ARG A 254 -17.97 4.76 12.64
N ILE A 255 -17.08 4.27 11.78
CA ILE A 255 -15.96 5.06 11.25
C ILE A 255 -16.27 5.55 9.83
N ILE A 256 -16.04 6.85 9.60
CA ILE A 256 -16.28 7.54 8.35
C ILE A 256 -14.97 8.18 7.88
N PRO A 257 -14.36 7.74 6.78
CA PRO A 257 -13.12 8.33 6.31
C PRO A 257 -13.27 9.77 5.83
N GLY A 258 -12.32 10.62 6.19
CA GLY A 258 -12.25 12.02 5.75
C GLY A 258 -11.58 12.20 4.37
N GLY A 259 -11.94 13.27 3.67
CA GLY A 259 -11.61 13.52 2.27
C GLY A 259 -10.31 14.29 2.00
N ASN A 260 -9.45 14.51 2.99
CA ASN A 260 -8.20 15.26 2.80
C ASN A 260 -7.23 14.58 1.81
N LEU A 261 -7.38 13.27 1.62
CA LEU A 261 -6.69 12.51 0.56
C LEU A 261 -7.03 13.00 -0.86
N VAL A 262 -8.19 13.61 -1.07
CA VAL A 262 -8.59 14.19 -2.37
C VAL A 262 -8.10 15.63 -2.52
N SER A 263 -8.18 16.42 -1.44
CA SER A 263 -7.82 17.85 -1.48
C SER A 263 -6.31 18.07 -1.43
N GLY A 264 -5.56 17.11 -0.89
CA GLY A 264 -4.11 17.18 -0.74
C GLY A 264 -3.63 18.09 0.38
N PHE A 265 -4.53 18.51 1.28
CA PHE A 265 -4.20 19.36 2.43
C PHE A 265 -4.12 18.53 3.70
N ALA A 266 -2.99 18.59 4.39
CA ALA A 266 -2.80 18.01 5.71
C ALA A 266 -2.65 19.09 6.77
N HIS A 267 -3.30 18.84 7.91
CA HIS A 267 -2.93 19.47 9.17
C HIS A 267 -1.65 18.80 9.67
N SER A 268 -0.53 19.50 9.60
CA SER A 268 0.80 18.92 9.81
C SER A 268 1.72 19.77 10.66
N ARG A 269 1.17 20.75 11.40
CA ARG A 269 1.94 21.66 12.25
C ARG A 269 3.02 22.39 11.44
N ASP A 270 4.29 22.16 11.76
CA ASP A 270 5.48 22.72 11.12
C ASP A 270 6.08 21.82 10.02
N LEU A 271 5.50 20.64 9.76
CA LEU A 271 5.97 19.72 8.72
C LEU A 271 5.51 20.20 7.33
N VAL A 272 6.35 21.02 6.69
CA VAL A 272 6.07 21.65 5.39
C VAL A 272 5.89 20.68 4.22
N TYR A 273 6.36 19.44 4.34
CA TYR A 273 6.36 18.46 3.24
C TYR A 273 5.12 17.56 3.20
N VAL A 274 4.27 17.55 4.23
CA VAL A 274 3.18 16.56 4.33
C VAL A 274 2.11 16.81 3.27
N SER A 275 1.71 18.07 3.05
CA SER A 275 0.77 18.38 1.97
C SER A 275 1.33 18.06 0.57
N PRO A 276 2.57 18.46 0.20
CA PRO A 276 3.22 17.99 -1.02
C PRO A 276 3.30 16.45 -1.15
N LEU A 277 3.57 15.75 -0.05
CA LEU A 277 3.62 14.29 -0.02
C LEU A 277 2.24 13.69 -0.34
N ILE A 278 1.17 14.15 0.32
CA ILE A 278 -0.20 13.68 0.07
C ILE A 278 -0.59 13.94 -1.38
N LYS A 279 -0.32 15.13 -1.92
CA LYS A 279 -0.61 15.47 -3.32
C LYS A 279 0.14 14.60 -4.33
N THR A 280 1.35 14.16 -3.98
CA THR A 280 2.15 13.28 -4.83
C THR A 280 1.72 11.82 -4.72
N TYR A 281 1.34 11.39 -3.51
CA TYR A 281 0.96 10.02 -3.20
C TYR A 281 -0.46 9.68 -3.69
N PHE A 282 -1.43 10.54 -3.42
CA PHE A 282 -2.83 10.32 -3.77
C PHE A 282 -3.17 10.85 -5.16
N THR A 283 -2.87 10.02 -6.16
CA THR A 283 -3.44 10.17 -7.50
C THR A 283 -4.92 9.77 -7.49
N ASP A 284 -5.67 10.11 -8.54
CA ASP A 284 -7.08 9.70 -8.66
C ASP A 284 -7.27 8.19 -8.54
N GLU A 285 -6.38 7.41 -9.16
CA GLU A 285 -6.40 5.95 -9.07
C GLU A 285 -6.15 5.49 -7.63
N LYS A 286 -5.17 6.09 -6.95
CA LYS A 286 -4.88 5.74 -5.56
C LYS A 286 -6.03 6.05 -4.62
N ILE A 287 -6.72 7.17 -4.86
CA ILE A 287 -7.93 7.54 -4.13
C ILE A 287 -9.04 6.51 -4.40
N ILE A 288 -9.26 6.14 -5.67
CA ILE A 288 -10.27 5.14 -6.06
C ILE A 288 -9.97 3.78 -5.43
N GLU A 289 -8.71 3.34 -5.43
CA GLU A 289 -8.27 2.14 -4.70
C GLU A 289 -8.62 2.24 -3.22
N THR A 290 -8.31 3.37 -2.58
CA THR A 290 -8.64 3.65 -1.17
C THR A 290 -10.14 3.52 -0.90
N LEU A 291 -10.99 4.03 -1.80
CA LEU A 291 -12.45 3.87 -1.70
C LEU A 291 -12.91 2.41 -1.80
N TRP A 292 -12.29 1.60 -2.66
CA TRP A 292 -12.57 0.16 -2.72
C TRP A 292 -12.17 -0.58 -1.44
N ILE A 293 -11.05 -0.18 -0.82
CA ILE A 293 -10.58 -0.76 0.44
C ILE A 293 -11.55 -0.41 1.57
N TYR A 294 -12.10 0.82 1.59
CA TYR A 294 -13.17 1.19 2.51
C TYR A 294 -14.36 0.23 2.38
N GLU A 295 -14.90 0.05 1.17
CA GLU A 295 -16.03 -0.87 0.94
C GLU A 295 -15.71 -2.31 1.36
N ALA A 296 -14.51 -2.80 1.04
CA ALA A 296 -14.07 -4.14 1.41
C ALA A 296 -13.97 -4.35 2.94
N CYS A 297 -13.77 -3.28 3.71
CA CYS A 297 -13.79 -3.31 5.18
C CYS A 297 -15.20 -3.12 5.78
N GLY A 298 -16.24 -2.99 4.94
CA GLY A 298 -17.60 -2.70 5.39
C GLY A 298 -17.87 -1.21 5.69
N ILE A 299 -16.92 -0.32 5.37
CA ILE A 299 -17.12 1.13 5.46
C ILE A 299 -17.96 1.57 4.27
N ASN A 300 -19.10 2.22 4.53
CA ASN A 300 -20.10 2.50 3.51
C ASN A 300 -20.32 4.00 3.23
N ALA A 301 -19.55 4.88 3.88
CA ALA A 301 -19.67 6.32 3.74
C ALA A 301 -18.31 7.02 3.85
N THR A 302 -18.17 8.18 3.21
CA THR A 302 -17.01 9.08 3.35
C THR A 302 -17.47 10.54 3.44
N ILE A 303 -16.72 11.34 4.19
CA ILE A 303 -16.89 12.79 4.28
C ILE A 303 -15.87 13.47 3.37
N MET A 304 -16.32 14.13 2.30
CA MET A 304 -15.44 14.82 1.36
C MET A 304 -15.97 16.22 1.01
N ARG A 305 -15.06 17.12 0.65
CA ARG A 305 -15.37 18.50 0.23
C ARG A 305 -16.21 18.52 -1.04
N THR A 306 -17.11 19.49 -1.12
CA THR A 306 -17.86 19.78 -2.34
C THR A 306 -17.06 20.67 -3.28
N ASP A 307 -16.37 20.05 -4.23
CA ASP A 307 -15.58 20.69 -5.28
C ASP A 307 -15.49 19.80 -6.52
N GLU A 308 -15.01 20.36 -7.64
CA GLU A 308 -14.90 19.64 -8.93
C GLU A 308 -13.97 18.43 -8.89
N ASN A 309 -12.86 18.48 -8.13
CA ASN A 309 -11.92 17.36 -8.02
C ASN A 309 -12.57 16.19 -7.29
N THR A 310 -13.23 16.43 -6.15
CA THR A 310 -13.98 15.41 -5.42
C THR A 310 -15.08 14.80 -6.29
N ILE A 311 -15.87 15.65 -6.95
CA ILE A 311 -16.98 15.19 -7.79
C ILE A 311 -16.47 14.35 -8.97
N ARG A 312 -15.38 14.78 -9.62
CA ARG A 312 -14.76 14.04 -10.73
C ARG A 312 -14.30 12.65 -10.29
N VAL A 313 -13.63 12.54 -9.14
CA VAL A 313 -13.17 11.26 -8.58
C VAL A 313 -14.35 10.37 -8.19
N LEU A 314 -15.37 10.90 -7.49
CA LEU A 314 -16.56 10.13 -7.11
C LEU A 314 -17.38 9.66 -8.32
N LYS A 315 -17.49 10.49 -9.38
CA LYS A 315 -18.12 10.08 -10.64
C LYS A 315 -17.39 8.92 -11.29
N GLU A 316 -16.07 9.00 -11.38
CA GLU A 316 -15.26 7.93 -11.95
C GLU A 316 -15.33 6.65 -11.11
N TYR A 317 -15.31 6.78 -9.77
CA TYR A 317 -15.51 5.68 -8.84
C TYR A 317 -16.85 4.97 -9.04
N ARG A 318 -17.95 5.74 -9.07
CA ARG A 318 -19.32 5.21 -9.28
C ARG A 318 -19.48 4.61 -10.68
N ARG A 319 -18.86 5.19 -11.70
CA ARG A 319 -18.82 4.62 -13.06
C ARG A 319 -18.18 3.22 -13.08
N ARG A 320 -17.24 2.94 -12.16
CA ARG A 320 -16.60 1.64 -11.96
C ARG A 320 -17.40 0.69 -11.04
N GLY A 321 -18.60 1.08 -10.62
CA GLY A 321 -19.48 0.26 -9.79
C GLY A 321 -19.38 0.52 -8.29
N GLY A 322 -18.60 1.53 -7.86
CA GLY A 322 -18.50 1.92 -6.46
C GLY A 322 -19.81 2.47 -5.90
N LYS A 323 -20.09 2.19 -4.63
CA LYS A 323 -21.35 2.42 -3.92
C LYS A 323 -21.21 3.27 -2.66
N ILE A 324 -19.99 3.66 -2.28
CA ILE A 324 -19.76 4.46 -1.08
C ILE A 324 -20.63 5.72 -1.07
N GLN A 325 -21.29 5.94 0.07
CA GLN A 325 -22.12 7.12 0.31
C GLN A 325 -21.24 8.35 0.53
N TRP A 326 -21.70 9.50 0.06
CA TRP A 326 -20.96 10.76 0.21
C TRP A 326 -21.72 11.72 1.14
N LEU A 327 -21.07 12.06 2.25
CA LEU A 327 -21.45 13.18 3.11
C LEU A 327 -20.64 14.41 2.69
N ALA A 328 -21.34 15.40 2.15
CA ALA A 328 -20.73 16.57 1.54
C ALA A 328 -20.38 17.64 2.59
N GLN A 329 -19.10 17.97 2.70
CA GLN A 329 -18.67 19.19 3.39
C GLN A 329 -18.90 20.38 2.44
N THR A 330 -19.74 21.32 2.85
CA THR A 330 -20.20 22.43 2.01
C THR A 330 -19.68 23.79 2.50
N TYR A 331 -19.66 24.76 1.59
CA TYR A 331 -19.06 26.08 1.74
C TYR A 331 -20.06 27.19 1.38
N PRO A 332 -21.21 27.28 2.08
CA PRO A 332 -22.18 28.33 1.83
C PRO A 332 -21.58 29.71 2.11
N LYS A 333 -22.05 30.72 1.39
CA LYS A 333 -21.62 32.12 1.54
C LYS A 333 -22.82 33.04 1.64
N GLY A 334 -23.28 33.27 2.87
CA GLY A 334 -24.54 33.98 3.12
C GLY A 334 -25.70 33.27 2.42
N LYS A 335 -26.36 33.98 1.50
CA LYS A 335 -27.49 33.45 0.71
C LYS A 335 -27.10 32.58 -0.49
N ASP A 336 -25.82 32.46 -0.81
CA ASP A 336 -25.36 31.59 -1.90
C ASP A 336 -25.31 30.13 -1.45
N LEU A 337 -26.24 29.34 -2.00
CA LEU A 337 -26.41 27.91 -1.75
C LEU A 337 -25.94 27.05 -2.93
N SER A 338 -25.29 27.64 -3.94
CA SER A 338 -24.85 26.93 -5.15
C SER A 338 -23.90 25.77 -4.86
N ASN A 339 -23.03 25.90 -3.85
CA ASN A 339 -22.15 24.81 -3.43
C ASN A 339 -22.94 23.63 -2.85
N ILE A 340 -24.05 23.88 -2.14
CA ILE A 340 -24.91 22.82 -1.61
C ILE A 340 -25.70 22.16 -2.75
N GLN A 341 -26.23 22.96 -3.67
CA GLN A 341 -26.90 22.44 -4.87
C GLN A 341 -25.95 21.54 -5.67
N LEU A 342 -24.68 21.94 -5.82
CA LEU A 342 -23.67 21.13 -6.48
C LEU A 342 -23.47 19.76 -5.81
N ALA A 343 -23.52 19.67 -4.47
CA ALA A 343 -23.46 18.39 -3.77
C ALA A 343 -24.70 17.52 -4.07
N ILE A 344 -25.89 18.12 -4.02
CA ILE A 344 -27.17 17.46 -4.30
C ILE A 344 -27.17 16.88 -5.73
N ASP A 345 -26.84 17.71 -6.72
CA ASP A 345 -26.82 17.34 -8.15
C ASP A 345 -25.83 16.22 -8.46
N ASN A 346 -24.82 16.03 -7.61
CA ASN A 346 -23.79 15.01 -7.76
C ASN A 346 -23.93 13.86 -6.75
N GLY A 347 -25.12 13.68 -6.17
CA GLY A 347 -25.48 12.47 -5.41
C GLY A 347 -24.84 12.38 -4.03
N ALA A 348 -24.73 13.51 -3.32
CA ALA A 348 -24.53 13.48 -1.88
C ALA A 348 -25.78 12.94 -1.18
N VAL A 349 -25.60 12.12 -0.13
CA VAL A 349 -26.72 11.59 0.68
C VAL A 349 -26.96 12.44 1.95
N GLY A 350 -25.95 13.18 2.36
CA GLY A 350 -26.00 14.13 3.45
C GLY A 350 -25.06 15.29 3.18
N ALA A 351 -25.30 16.43 3.82
CA ALA A 351 -24.43 17.59 3.70
C ALA A 351 -24.38 18.37 5.00
N PHE A 352 -23.32 19.14 5.20
CA PHE A 352 -23.17 19.98 6.37
C PHE A 352 -22.38 21.26 6.09
N VAL A 353 -22.63 22.29 6.90
CA VAL A 353 -21.84 23.54 6.89
C VAL A 353 -20.48 23.29 7.54
N MET A 354 -19.39 23.62 6.85
CA MET A 354 -18.02 23.41 7.35
C MET A 354 -17.76 24.15 8.68
N GLY A 355 -16.99 23.52 9.58
CA GLY A 355 -16.57 24.04 10.89
C GLY A 355 -16.15 25.50 10.89
N ASN A 356 -15.07 25.87 10.19
CA ASN A 356 -14.56 27.25 10.20
C ASN A 356 -15.63 28.29 9.77
N ILE A 357 -16.52 27.91 8.86
CA ILE A 357 -17.61 28.78 8.40
C ILE A 357 -18.68 28.92 9.49
N ALA A 358 -19.12 27.81 10.09
CA ALA A 358 -20.11 27.83 11.16
C ALA A 358 -19.59 28.54 12.43
N ASP A 359 -18.33 28.29 12.78
CA ASP A 359 -17.64 28.94 13.90
C ASP A 359 -17.67 30.47 13.73
N GLN A 360 -17.32 30.96 12.53
CA GLN A 360 -17.34 32.39 12.22
C GLN A 360 -18.76 32.97 12.21
N ILE A 361 -19.74 32.26 11.62
CA ILE A 361 -21.14 32.72 11.59
C ILE A 361 -21.70 32.91 13.00
N VAL A 362 -21.45 31.95 13.90
CA VAL A 362 -21.93 32.02 15.29
C VAL A 362 -21.18 33.10 16.06
N TYR A 363 -19.87 33.25 15.85
CA TYR A 363 -19.09 34.30 16.48
C TYR A 363 -19.57 35.72 16.11
N GLU A 364 -19.89 35.93 14.84
CA GLU A 364 -20.39 37.20 14.31
C GLU A 364 -21.91 37.38 14.51
N ASN A 365 -22.57 36.42 15.17
CA ASN A 365 -24.02 36.41 15.42
C ASN A 365 -24.87 36.52 14.13
N ARG A 366 -24.42 35.91 13.03
CA ARG A 366 -25.11 35.91 11.72
C ARG A 366 -25.98 34.67 11.52
N LEU A 367 -26.84 34.35 12.48
CA LEU A 367 -27.51 33.04 12.56
C LEU A 367 -28.33 32.65 11.32
N GLU A 368 -28.90 33.62 10.59
CA GLU A 368 -29.60 33.35 9.32
C GLU A 368 -28.70 32.65 8.30
N ASP A 369 -27.41 33.01 8.26
CA ASP A 369 -26.42 32.41 7.36
C ASP A 369 -26.08 30.95 7.75
N LEU A 370 -26.49 30.50 8.93
CA LEU A 370 -26.39 29.11 9.39
C LEU A 370 -27.70 28.34 9.18
N VAL A 371 -28.84 28.95 9.49
CA VAL A 371 -30.17 28.33 9.37
C VAL A 371 -30.50 28.02 7.90
N LEU A 372 -30.33 29.01 7.02
CA LEU A 372 -30.67 28.91 5.61
C LEU A 372 -30.03 27.69 4.91
N PRO A 373 -28.71 27.46 4.97
CA PRO A 373 -28.10 26.29 4.33
C PRO A 373 -28.54 24.96 4.95
N ILE A 374 -28.71 24.88 6.28
CA ILE A 374 -29.15 23.65 6.96
C ILE A 374 -30.57 23.28 6.51
N GLU A 375 -31.50 24.23 6.52
CA GLU A 375 -32.86 23.99 6.04
C GLU A 375 -32.88 23.59 4.57
N PHE A 376 -32.05 24.23 3.73
CA PHE A 376 -31.99 23.91 2.32
C PHE A 376 -31.53 22.47 2.07
N ILE A 377 -30.52 21.99 2.80
CA ILE A 377 -30.08 20.59 2.73
C ILE A 377 -31.25 19.65 3.07
N ARG A 378 -31.91 19.90 4.20
CA ARG A 378 -32.97 19.04 4.74
C ARG A 378 -34.23 19.04 3.85
N LYS A 379 -34.63 20.20 3.33
CA LYS A 379 -35.76 20.35 2.39
C LYS A 379 -35.55 19.57 1.08
N ASN A 380 -34.30 19.34 0.69
CA ASN A 380 -33.96 18.53 -0.49
C ASN A 380 -33.77 17.03 -0.18
N GLY A 381 -34.15 16.57 1.03
CA GLY A 381 -34.21 15.14 1.39
C GLY A 381 -32.89 14.54 1.86
N LEU A 382 -31.81 15.33 1.95
CA LEU A 382 -30.53 14.90 2.53
C LEU A 382 -30.59 15.01 4.06
N ILE A 383 -29.77 14.22 4.77
CA ILE A 383 -29.49 14.53 6.18
C ILE A 383 -28.65 15.81 6.26
N GLY A 384 -29.09 16.78 7.06
CA GLY A 384 -28.46 18.09 7.20
C GLY A 384 -27.78 18.26 8.55
N GLY A 385 -26.51 18.65 8.55
CA GLY A 385 -25.75 18.87 9.77
C GLY A 385 -24.93 20.15 9.77
N VAL A 386 -24.18 20.33 10.86
CA VAL A 386 -23.21 21.42 11.01
C VAL A 386 -21.95 20.88 11.69
N ALA A 387 -20.78 21.23 11.13
CA ALA A 387 -19.50 20.96 11.76
C ALA A 387 -19.05 22.15 12.62
N ALA A 388 -18.18 21.91 13.60
CA ALA A 388 -17.68 22.96 14.49
C ALA A 388 -16.32 22.61 15.10
N HIS A 389 -15.45 23.61 15.21
CA HIS A 389 -14.33 23.59 16.17
C HIS A 389 -14.77 24.26 17.47
N TYR A 390 -15.59 25.31 17.35
CA TYR A 390 -16.08 26.09 18.46
C TYR A 390 -17.32 25.43 19.09
N LEU A 391 -17.25 25.07 20.38
CA LEU A 391 -18.35 24.41 21.10
C LEU A 391 -19.64 25.24 21.11
N LYS A 392 -19.55 26.56 20.97
CA LYS A 392 -20.73 27.43 20.96
C LYS A 392 -21.61 27.19 19.73
N VAL A 393 -21.11 26.61 18.65
CA VAL A 393 -21.93 26.31 17.45
C VAL A 393 -23.06 25.32 17.76
N PRO A 394 -22.80 24.08 18.25
CA PRO A 394 -23.87 23.18 18.60
C PRO A 394 -24.72 23.69 19.77
N GLN A 395 -24.13 24.40 20.74
CA GLN A 395 -24.89 25.05 21.82
C GLN A 395 -25.91 26.06 21.27
N THR A 396 -25.48 26.93 20.36
CA THR A 396 -26.35 27.93 19.72
C THR A 396 -27.45 27.27 18.90
N CYS A 397 -27.16 26.17 18.20
CA CYS A 397 -28.19 25.42 17.49
C CYS A 397 -29.28 24.91 18.44
N MET A 398 -28.90 24.37 19.60
CA MET A 398 -29.87 23.92 20.61
C MET A 398 -30.61 25.10 21.27
N GLU A 399 -29.90 26.15 21.67
CA GLU A 399 -30.47 27.34 22.33
C GLU A 399 -31.48 28.07 21.43
N GLN A 400 -31.21 28.11 20.12
CA GLN A 400 -32.03 28.81 19.12
C GLN A 400 -32.99 27.89 18.36
N ASN A 401 -33.09 26.61 18.76
CA ASN A 401 -33.92 25.59 18.10
C ASN A 401 -33.65 25.44 16.58
N ILE A 402 -32.38 25.58 16.18
CA ILE A 402 -31.94 25.30 14.81
C ILE A 402 -31.89 23.78 14.64
N GLU A 403 -32.85 23.25 13.90
CA GLU A 403 -33.01 21.81 13.75
C GLU A 403 -31.98 21.22 12.77
N VAL A 404 -31.12 20.35 13.30
CA VAL A 404 -30.10 19.58 12.57
C VAL A 404 -30.33 18.08 12.76
N ASP A 405 -29.93 17.28 11.78
CA ASP A 405 -29.99 15.82 11.86
C ASP A 405 -28.72 15.23 12.53
N PHE A 406 -27.60 15.94 12.47
CA PHE A 406 -26.37 15.57 13.17
C PHE A 406 -25.43 16.76 13.41
N PHE A 407 -24.58 16.63 14.42
CA PHE A 407 -23.42 17.51 14.63
C PHE A 407 -22.12 16.83 14.21
N MET A 408 -21.12 17.61 13.82
CA MET A 408 -19.74 17.13 13.66
C MET A 408 -18.81 18.02 14.48
N LYS A 409 -18.15 17.48 15.52
CA LYS A 409 -17.39 18.29 16.49
C LYS A 409 -15.98 17.76 16.68
N THR A 410 -14.99 18.66 16.75
CA THR A 410 -13.62 18.25 17.11
C THR A 410 -13.59 17.68 18.51
N PHE A 411 -13.03 16.49 18.66
CA PHE A 411 -13.07 15.79 19.94
C PHE A 411 -11.92 14.80 20.10
N HIS A 412 -11.02 15.12 21.01
CA HIS A 412 -9.88 14.31 21.42
C HIS A 412 -9.36 14.83 22.77
N HIS A 413 -8.69 14.00 23.56
CA HIS A 413 -7.93 14.46 24.73
C HIS A 413 -6.69 15.26 24.29
N ASP A 414 -6.06 15.97 25.20
CA ASP A 414 -4.87 16.79 24.98
C ASP A 414 -3.58 16.19 25.57
N ASN A 415 -3.62 14.94 26.02
CA ASN A 415 -2.46 14.17 26.53
C ASN A 415 -1.43 13.82 25.43
N TYR A 416 -0.86 14.83 24.77
CA TYR A 416 0.22 14.67 23.80
C TYR A 416 1.14 15.90 23.81
N TRP A 417 2.42 15.68 23.52
CA TRP A 417 3.48 16.68 23.70
C TRP A 417 3.21 18.04 23.01
N SER A 418 2.64 18.00 21.82
CA SER A 418 2.39 19.22 21.04
C SER A 418 1.12 19.96 21.45
N ALA A 419 0.34 19.48 22.42
CA ALA A 419 -0.82 20.22 22.91
C ALA A 419 -0.35 21.46 23.69
N HIS A 420 -0.82 22.64 23.29
CA HIS A 420 -0.45 23.87 23.98
C HIS A 420 -1.25 24.06 25.28
N PRO A 421 -0.69 24.79 26.28
CA PRO A 421 -1.29 24.94 27.61
C PRO A 421 -2.70 25.54 27.59
N VAL A 422 -3.52 25.17 28.58
CA VAL A 422 -4.93 25.56 28.67
C VAL A 422 -5.10 27.08 28.72
N GLU A 423 -4.25 27.77 29.46
CA GLU A 423 -4.20 29.23 29.59
C GLU A 423 -3.95 29.98 28.27
N ASN A 424 -3.40 29.29 27.27
CA ASN A 424 -3.11 29.84 25.95
C ASN A 424 -4.16 29.47 24.89
N ARG A 425 -5.14 28.63 25.24
CA ARG A 425 -6.17 28.18 24.29
C ARG A 425 -7.16 29.29 24.01
N ARG A 426 -7.57 29.39 22.76
CA ARG A 426 -8.65 30.28 22.32
C ARG A 426 -9.83 29.46 21.87
N GLN A 427 -11.03 29.97 22.12
CA GLN A 427 -12.27 29.31 21.71
C GLN A 427 -12.41 29.24 20.18
N ILE A 428 -11.97 30.28 19.49
CA ILE A 428 -11.86 30.32 18.04
C ILE A 428 -10.39 30.21 17.68
N VAL A 429 -10.11 29.21 16.88
CA VAL A 429 -8.78 28.88 16.40
C VAL A 429 -8.73 29.31 14.94
N GLU A 430 -8.09 30.45 14.67
CA GLU A 430 -7.89 30.92 13.31
C GLU A 430 -6.61 30.34 12.72
N GLU A 431 -6.69 29.72 11.54
CA GLU A 431 -5.53 29.20 10.81
C GLU A 431 -4.51 30.28 10.39
N LYS A 432 -4.86 31.56 10.53
CA LYS A 432 -4.07 32.69 10.01
C LYS A 432 -3.09 33.29 11.01
N GLU A 433 -3.17 32.93 12.28
CA GLU A 433 -2.29 33.50 13.31
C GLU A 433 -0.95 32.75 13.35
N ASN A 434 0.11 33.41 12.89
CA ASN A 434 1.48 32.90 12.98
C ASN A 434 2.13 33.38 14.28
N TYR A 435 2.07 32.56 15.32
CA TYR A 435 2.82 32.79 16.55
C TYR A 435 4.28 32.38 16.39
N THR A 436 5.19 33.05 17.09
CA THR A 436 6.59 32.59 17.21
C THR A 436 6.80 31.76 18.47
N GLN A 437 5.93 31.92 19.47
CA GLN A 437 6.00 31.22 20.74
C GLN A 437 5.48 29.79 20.61
N HIS A 438 6.25 28.82 21.08
CA HIS A 438 5.93 27.39 20.96
C HIS A 438 4.70 26.93 21.78
N ASP A 439 4.33 27.70 22.81
CA ASP A 439 3.20 27.45 23.71
C ASP A 439 1.86 28.00 23.18
N LYS A 440 1.82 28.43 21.91
CA LYS A 440 0.61 28.92 21.23
C LYS A 440 0.08 27.89 20.22
N PHE A 441 -0.98 28.28 19.53
CA PHE A 441 -1.57 27.46 18.48
C PHE A 441 -0.65 27.36 17.25
N HIS A 442 -0.40 26.14 16.81
CA HIS A 442 0.43 25.77 15.65
C HIS A 442 -0.19 24.61 14.89
N ASP A 443 -1.50 24.68 14.62
CA ASP A 443 -2.25 23.55 14.02
C ASP A 443 -2.13 22.24 14.82
N ASN A 444 -1.94 22.39 16.13
CA ASN A 444 -1.54 21.33 17.05
C ASN A 444 -2.67 20.88 17.99
N LEU A 445 -3.72 21.69 18.20
CA LEU A 445 -4.83 21.38 19.09
C LEU A 445 -6.11 22.07 18.58
N TRP A 446 -7.11 21.25 18.23
CA TRP A 446 -8.39 21.72 17.70
C TRP A 446 -9.59 21.38 18.62
N CYS A 447 -9.37 20.50 19.61
CA CYS A 447 -10.31 20.27 20.71
C CYS A 447 -9.83 21.09 21.93
N VAL A 448 -10.38 22.29 22.09
CA VAL A 448 -9.96 23.24 23.13
C VAL A 448 -10.28 22.73 24.54
N SER A 449 -11.46 22.14 24.71
CA SER A 449 -11.89 21.50 25.96
C SER A 449 -12.71 20.24 25.64
N ALA A 450 -12.12 19.08 25.91
CA ALA A 450 -12.81 17.80 25.75
C ALA A 450 -13.89 17.63 26.83
N ASP A 451 -13.62 18.06 28.06
CA ASP A 451 -14.57 17.93 29.17
C ASP A 451 -15.83 18.75 28.95
N GLU A 452 -15.71 20.00 28.51
CA GLU A 452 -16.88 20.84 28.18
C GLU A 452 -17.66 20.26 27.00
N THR A 453 -16.95 19.74 26.00
CA THR A 453 -17.60 19.11 24.83
C THR A 453 -18.37 17.87 25.24
N LYS A 454 -17.78 16.99 26.08
CA LYS A 454 -18.45 15.81 26.64
C LYS A 454 -19.69 16.24 27.44
N ALA A 455 -19.52 17.17 28.39
CA ALA A 455 -20.60 17.62 29.26
C ALA A 455 -21.81 18.18 28.48
N PHE A 456 -21.55 18.90 27.39
CA PHE A 456 -22.60 19.34 26.48
C PHE A 456 -23.31 18.16 25.80
N PHE A 457 -22.54 17.24 25.18
CA PHE A 457 -23.12 16.13 24.43
C PHE A 457 -23.78 15.06 25.30
N ASP A 458 -23.40 14.91 26.58
CA ASP A 458 -24.06 14.01 27.53
C ASP A 458 -25.58 14.26 27.61
N ASN A 459 -26.02 15.51 27.40
CA ASN A 459 -27.42 15.93 27.44
C ASN A 459 -28.01 16.22 26.03
N CYS A 460 -27.23 16.02 24.97
CA CYS A 460 -27.67 16.27 23.60
C CYS A 460 -28.17 14.97 22.96
N GLU A 461 -29.41 14.96 22.47
CA GLU A 461 -30.02 13.80 21.80
C GLU A 461 -29.75 13.75 20.29
N VAL A 462 -29.13 14.78 19.72
CA VAL A 462 -28.75 14.81 18.31
C VAL A 462 -27.54 13.89 18.10
N PRO A 463 -27.56 12.97 17.12
CA PRO A 463 -26.39 12.19 16.74
C PRO A 463 -25.18 13.07 16.43
N TRP A 464 -23.97 12.64 16.80
CA TRP A 464 -22.78 13.42 16.45
C TRP A 464 -21.57 12.60 16.04
N ILE A 465 -20.79 13.21 15.15
CA ILE A 465 -19.59 12.66 14.52
C ILE A 465 -18.39 13.38 15.14
N ALA A 466 -17.57 12.65 15.89
CA ALA A 466 -16.31 13.17 16.41
C ALA A 466 -15.26 13.23 15.29
N TYR A 467 -14.61 14.37 15.08
CA TYR A 467 -13.52 14.50 14.09
C TYR A 467 -12.26 15.10 14.69
N LYS A 468 -11.15 14.99 13.93
CA LYS A 468 -9.79 15.24 14.43
C LYS A 468 -9.43 14.39 15.65
N VAL A 469 -10.03 13.21 15.79
CA VAL A 469 -9.88 12.29 16.93
C VAL A 469 -8.43 11.86 17.18
N LEU A 470 -7.57 11.96 16.15
CA LEU A 470 -6.14 11.59 16.22
C LEU A 470 -5.20 12.79 16.43
N ALA A 471 -5.73 14.01 16.60
CA ALA A 471 -4.96 15.24 16.77
C ALA A 471 -3.79 15.37 15.78
N ALA A 472 -4.08 15.31 14.47
CA ALA A 472 -3.06 15.34 13.41
C ALA A 472 -1.92 14.32 13.62
N GLY A 473 -2.29 13.09 14.00
CA GLY A 473 -1.37 11.98 14.21
C GLY A 473 -0.62 11.98 15.54
N ALA A 474 -0.92 12.89 16.47
CA ALA A 474 -0.31 12.87 17.80
C ALA A 474 -0.92 11.82 18.75
N ILE A 475 -2.14 11.36 18.46
CA ILE A 475 -2.84 10.34 19.24
C ILE A 475 -2.93 9.06 18.42
N LYS A 476 -2.61 7.91 19.05
CA LYS A 476 -2.73 6.61 18.41
C LYS A 476 -4.19 6.29 18.09
N PRO A 477 -4.50 5.63 16.95
CA PRO A 477 -5.88 5.30 16.61
C PRO A 477 -6.66 4.54 17.69
N GLN A 478 -6.04 3.58 18.37
CA GLN A 478 -6.67 2.80 19.46
C GLN A 478 -7.14 3.68 20.61
N ASP A 479 -6.36 4.72 20.93
CA ASP A 479 -6.62 5.64 22.04
C ASP A 479 -7.70 6.66 21.64
N GLY A 480 -7.47 7.40 20.55
CA GLY A 480 -8.38 8.46 20.12
C GLY A 480 -9.78 7.98 19.73
N ILE A 481 -9.87 6.83 19.06
CA ILE A 481 -11.17 6.24 18.66
C ILE A 481 -11.94 5.76 19.89
N ARG A 482 -11.27 5.06 20.80
CA ARG A 482 -11.89 4.59 22.06
C ARG A 482 -12.34 5.78 22.92
N PHE A 483 -11.48 6.78 23.08
CA PHE A 483 -11.79 8.01 23.79
C PHE A 483 -13.07 8.67 23.25
N ALA A 484 -13.20 8.79 21.92
CA ALA A 484 -14.37 9.39 21.30
C ALA A 484 -15.66 8.61 21.62
N TYR A 485 -15.66 7.28 21.50
CA TYR A 485 -16.85 6.46 21.75
C TYR A 485 -17.20 6.32 23.24
N GLU A 486 -16.22 6.19 24.14
CA GLU A 486 -16.47 6.16 25.58
C GLU A 486 -17.10 7.48 26.06
N ASN A 487 -16.70 8.61 25.46
CA ASN A 487 -17.21 9.94 25.82
C ASN A 487 -18.33 10.44 24.89
N GLY A 488 -19.10 9.52 24.31
CA GLY A 488 -20.43 9.84 23.79
C GLY A 488 -20.56 10.06 22.28
N ALA A 489 -19.50 10.03 21.48
CA ALA A 489 -19.60 10.15 20.01
C ALA A 489 -20.40 8.99 19.40
N ASP A 490 -21.26 9.26 18.42
CA ASP A 490 -22.01 8.22 17.71
C ASP A 490 -21.19 7.62 16.55
N PHE A 491 -20.35 8.45 15.94
CA PHE A 491 -19.46 8.12 14.84
C PHE A 491 -18.09 8.80 15.02
N THR A 492 -17.06 8.29 14.36
CA THR A 492 -15.77 8.96 14.22
C THR A 492 -15.44 9.27 12.77
N CYS A 493 -14.96 10.48 12.50
CA CYS A 493 -14.41 10.87 11.21
C CYS A 493 -12.87 10.84 11.28
N VAL A 494 -12.27 9.91 10.53
CA VAL A 494 -10.83 9.62 10.62
C VAL A 494 -10.18 9.75 9.25
N GLY A 495 -9.19 10.64 9.13
CA GLY A 495 -8.31 10.66 7.95
C GLY A 495 -7.28 9.54 8.06
N MET A 496 -7.14 8.74 6.99
CA MET A 496 -6.25 7.58 6.98
C MET A 496 -5.64 7.37 5.61
N PHE A 497 -4.41 6.84 5.58
CA PHE A 497 -3.83 6.28 4.36
C PHE A 497 -4.43 4.90 4.06
N ASP A 498 -4.31 4.47 2.82
CA ASP A 498 -4.75 3.16 2.32
C ASP A 498 -4.19 1.99 3.15
N PHE A 499 -2.92 2.05 3.54
CA PHE A 499 -2.28 1.02 4.37
C PHE A 499 -2.75 1.03 5.84
N GLN A 500 -3.51 2.04 6.27
CA GLN A 500 -4.05 2.14 7.64
C GLN A 500 -5.51 1.69 7.73
N VAL A 501 -6.19 1.46 6.59
CA VAL A 501 -7.64 1.24 6.57
C VAL A 501 -8.04 -0.01 7.35
N ILE A 502 -7.41 -1.16 7.06
CA ILE A 502 -7.74 -2.43 7.73
C ILE A 502 -7.47 -2.34 9.23
N GLU A 503 -6.35 -1.73 9.62
CA GLU A 503 -6.00 -1.57 11.03
C GLU A 503 -7.05 -0.71 11.75
N ASN A 504 -7.39 0.46 11.20
CA ASN A 504 -8.39 1.33 11.79
C ASN A 504 -9.80 0.71 11.81
N ALA A 505 -10.17 -0.07 10.79
CA ALA A 505 -11.42 -0.84 10.77
C ALA A 505 -11.46 -1.87 11.91
N ASN A 506 -10.37 -2.63 12.10
CA ASN A 506 -10.23 -3.59 13.20
C ASN A 506 -10.30 -2.90 14.56
N ILE A 507 -9.68 -1.73 14.72
CA ILE A 507 -9.73 -0.97 15.98
C ILE A 507 -11.16 -0.59 16.32
N VAL A 508 -11.95 -0.13 15.35
CA VAL A 508 -13.35 0.25 15.56
C VAL A 508 -14.18 -0.98 15.88
N HIS A 509 -13.98 -2.08 15.14
CA HIS A 509 -14.65 -3.36 15.40
C HIS A 509 -14.38 -3.86 16.83
N ASP A 510 -13.11 -3.94 17.22
CA ASP A 510 -12.71 -4.39 18.55
C ASP A 510 -13.23 -3.44 19.64
N THR A 511 -13.15 -2.13 19.43
CA THR A 511 -13.59 -1.12 20.39
C THR A 511 -15.08 -1.26 20.68
N LEU A 512 -15.90 -1.37 19.64
CA LEU A 512 -17.36 -1.44 19.77
C LEU A 512 -17.88 -2.83 20.22
N ASN A 513 -17.08 -3.89 20.02
CA ASN A 513 -17.37 -5.22 20.56
C ASN A 513 -16.74 -5.47 21.93
N SER A 514 -15.98 -4.51 22.47
CA SER A 514 -15.44 -4.55 23.83
C SER A 514 -16.41 -3.95 24.84
N SER A 515 -16.11 -4.11 26.14
CA SER A 515 -16.80 -3.35 27.18
C SER A 515 -16.37 -1.88 27.13
N LEU A 516 -17.24 -1.04 26.58
CA LEU A 516 -17.07 0.41 26.50
C LEU A 516 -17.58 1.08 27.77
N LYS A 517 -16.74 1.94 28.37
CA LYS A 517 -17.14 2.81 29.48
C LYS A 517 -17.91 4.02 28.96
N ARG A 518 -19.10 3.78 28.41
CA ARG A 518 -19.94 4.81 27.79
C ARG A 518 -21.19 5.08 28.62
N GLU A 519 -21.37 6.34 29.02
CA GLU A 519 -22.55 6.79 29.77
C GLU A 519 -23.67 7.28 28.85
N ARG A 520 -23.33 8.09 27.84
CA ARG A 520 -24.29 8.62 26.88
C ARG A 520 -24.89 7.50 26.03
N LYS A 521 -26.21 7.50 25.83
CA LYS A 521 -26.86 6.53 24.92
C LYS A 521 -26.38 6.72 23.47
N TRP A 522 -26.57 5.70 22.63
CA TRP A 522 -26.44 5.86 21.19
C TRP A 522 -27.70 6.54 20.67
N PHE A 523 -27.53 7.62 19.93
CA PHE A 523 -28.64 8.31 19.26
C PHE A 523 -28.67 8.02 17.76
N ALA A 524 -27.65 7.31 17.26
CA ALA A 524 -27.58 6.72 15.93
C ALA A 524 -27.61 5.20 15.94
#